data_AF-M6ZM29-F1
#
_entry.id   AF-M6ZM29-F1
#
_cell.length_a   1.000
_cell.length_b   1.000
_cell.length_c   1.000
_cell.angle_alpha   90.00
_cell.angle_beta   90.00
_cell.angle_gamma   90.00
#
_symmetry.space_group_name_H-M   'P 1'
#
loop_
_entity.id
_entity.type
_entity.pdbx_description
1 polymer ?
#
loop_
_entity_poly.entity_id
_entity_poly.type
_entity_poly.pdbx_seq_one_letter_code
_entity_poly.pdbx_strand_id
1 'polypeptide(L)'
;MTQQQRNDYIAEKILGAKKKILYHTWLYVKGKEFHPPFEWEFSKGETFNSRTDFESLPEWVGPICGVVFPLLAQKNWCISFLHNGHVSLRDSEDWAILNIRTGSLATILIDAHIKISEE
;
A
#
# COMPACT_ATOMS: atom_id res chain seq x y z
N MET A 1 -1.36 2.78 12.05
CA MET A 1 -2.45 2.74 11.05
C MET A 1 -3.19 1.41 11.18
N THR A 2 -4.53 1.38 11.08
CA THR A 2 -5.28 0.11 11.01
C THR A 2 -5.13 -0.54 9.63
N GLN A 3 -5.42 -1.85 9.49
CA GLN A 3 -5.32 -2.51 8.18
C GLN A 3 -6.20 -1.84 7.12
N GLN A 4 -7.43 -1.44 7.49
CA GLN A 4 -8.32 -0.76 6.54
C GLN A 4 -7.77 0.60 6.11
N GLN A 5 -7.26 1.40 7.06
CA GLN A 5 -6.62 2.68 6.72
C GLN A 5 -5.40 2.49 5.81
N ARG A 6 -4.67 1.38 6.00
CA ARG A 6 -3.51 1.02 5.17
C ARG A 6 -3.93 0.63 3.76
N ASN A 7 -4.94 -0.22 3.61
CA ASN A 7 -5.50 -0.58 2.31
C ASN A 7 -6.03 0.66 1.58
N ASP A 8 -6.72 1.56 2.30
CA ASP A 8 -7.21 2.82 1.76
C ASP A 8 -6.07 3.73 1.30
N TYR A 9 -4.99 3.83 2.09
CA TYR A 9 -3.81 4.59 1.72
C TYR A 9 -3.14 4.04 0.46
N ILE A 10 -2.95 2.73 0.38
CA ILE A 10 -2.32 2.09 -0.78
C ILE A 10 -3.14 2.35 -2.04
N ALA A 11 -4.45 2.09 -1.98
CA ALA A 11 -5.34 2.29 -3.11
C ALA A 11 -5.35 3.75 -3.59
N GLU A 12 -5.52 4.70 -2.68
CA GLU A 12 -5.71 6.11 -3.03
C GLU A 12 -4.39 6.84 -3.33
N LYS A 13 -3.38 6.68 -2.47
CA LYS A 13 -2.15 7.48 -2.51
C LYS A 13 -1.06 6.86 -3.37
N ILE A 14 -0.96 5.53 -3.39
CA ILE A 14 0.07 4.83 -4.17
C ILE A 14 -0.49 4.45 -5.53
N LEU A 15 -1.62 3.75 -5.58
CA LEU A 15 -2.14 3.18 -6.82
C LEU A 15 -3.08 4.13 -7.60
N GLY A 16 -3.43 5.29 -7.03
CA GLY A 16 -4.23 6.31 -7.69
C GLY A 16 -5.68 5.89 -7.98
N ALA A 17 -6.21 4.91 -7.23
CA ALA A 17 -7.59 4.47 -7.33
C ALA A 17 -8.55 5.53 -6.77
N LYS A 18 -9.75 5.59 -7.33
CA LYS A 18 -10.83 6.47 -6.88
C LYS A 18 -11.86 5.69 -6.09
N LYS A 19 -12.45 6.33 -5.08
CA LYS A 19 -13.58 5.75 -4.34
C LYS A 19 -14.83 5.78 -5.21
N LYS A 20 -15.38 4.60 -5.50
CA LYS A 20 -16.67 4.41 -6.14
C LYS A 20 -17.71 4.05 -5.08
N ILE A 21 -18.50 5.03 -4.68
CA ILE A 21 -19.57 4.81 -3.69
C ILE A 21 -20.63 3.90 -4.30
N LEU A 22 -20.97 2.84 -3.58
CA LEU A 22 -21.99 1.92 -4.00
C LEU A 22 -23.31 2.25 -3.29
N TYR A 23 -24.31 2.65 -4.08
CA TYR A 23 -25.65 2.93 -3.59
C TYR A 23 -26.47 1.64 -3.50
N HIS A 24 -26.26 0.88 -2.43
CA HIS A 24 -27.11 -0.26 -2.11
C HIS A 24 -28.28 0.18 -1.22
N THR A 25 -29.48 -0.29 -1.51
CA THR A 25 -30.58 -0.31 -0.53
C THR A 25 -30.27 -1.38 0.51
N TRP A 26 -29.69 -0.98 1.64
CA TRP A 26 -29.29 -1.89 2.72
C TRP A 26 -30.52 -2.46 3.43
N LEU A 27 -30.88 -3.71 3.14
CA LEU A 27 -31.63 -4.51 4.10
C LEU A 27 -30.64 -4.93 5.20
N TYR A 28 -30.77 -4.39 6.41
CA TYR A 28 -30.00 -4.84 7.56
C TYR A 28 -30.39 -6.29 7.90
N VAL A 29 -29.65 -7.25 7.33
CA VAL A 29 -29.82 -8.67 7.63
C VAL A 29 -28.96 -8.97 8.85
N LYS A 30 -29.60 -9.21 9.99
CA LYS A 30 -28.94 -9.58 11.24
C LYS A 30 -28.02 -10.80 10.99
N GLY A 31 -26.73 -10.66 11.27
CA GLY A 31 -25.74 -11.73 11.10
C GLY A 31 -24.95 -11.71 9.77
N LYS A 32 -25.18 -10.74 8.87
CA LYS A 32 -24.29 -10.51 7.73
C LYS A 32 -23.28 -9.40 8.04
N GLU A 33 -22.01 -9.62 7.65
CA GLU A 33 -20.99 -8.60 7.77
C GLU A 33 -21.35 -7.35 6.96
N PHE A 34 -21.12 -6.19 7.55
CA PHE A 34 -21.31 -4.90 6.90
C PHE A 34 -20.38 -4.79 5.68
N HIS A 35 -20.92 -4.90 4.47
CA HIS A 35 -20.14 -4.61 3.27
C HIS A 35 -19.75 -3.12 3.28
N PRO A 36 -18.49 -2.78 2.97
CA PRO A 36 -18.09 -1.39 2.84
C PRO A 36 -18.95 -0.68 1.78
N PRO A 37 -19.31 0.59 1.99
CA PRO A 37 -20.20 1.32 1.09
C PRO A 37 -19.48 1.83 -0.19
N PHE A 38 -18.31 1.28 -0.53
CA PHE A 38 -17.55 1.69 -1.71
C PHE A 38 -16.61 0.60 -2.20
N GLU A 39 -16.21 0.73 -3.46
CA GLU A 39 -15.14 -0.02 -4.12
C GLU A 39 -14.03 0.94 -4.58
N TRP A 40 -12.87 0.38 -4.91
CA TRP A 40 -11.76 1.10 -5.55
C TRP A 40 -11.86 0.94 -7.06
N GLU A 41 -11.93 2.06 -7.77
CA GLU A 41 -11.94 2.09 -9.23
C GLU A 41 -10.60 2.60 -9.77
N PHE A 42 -9.96 1.80 -10.60
CA PHE A 42 -8.66 2.10 -11.22
C PHE A 42 -8.84 2.70 -12.60
N SER A 43 -7.79 3.34 -13.13
CA SER A 43 -7.83 4.08 -14.41
C SER A 43 -8.23 3.23 -15.61
N LYS A 44 -8.04 1.91 -15.55
CA LYS A 44 -8.44 0.95 -16.59
C LYS A 44 -9.88 0.45 -16.46
N GLY A 45 -10.64 0.96 -15.48
CA GLY A 45 -12.02 0.56 -15.21
C GLY A 45 -12.16 -0.70 -14.34
N GLU A 46 -11.05 -1.26 -13.86
CA GLU A 46 -11.03 -2.38 -12.92
C GLU A 46 -11.57 -1.90 -11.56
N THR A 47 -12.43 -2.69 -10.92
CA THR A 47 -12.92 -2.40 -9.57
C THR A 47 -12.54 -3.48 -8.57
N PHE A 48 -12.14 -3.06 -7.37
CA PHE A 48 -11.73 -3.95 -6.29
C PHE A 48 -12.48 -3.61 -5.01
N ASN A 49 -12.72 -4.64 -4.19
CA ASN A 49 -13.35 -4.47 -2.88
C ASN A 49 -12.53 -3.52 -2.00
N SER A 50 -13.17 -2.65 -1.21
CA SER A 50 -12.42 -1.73 -0.36
C SER A 50 -11.60 -2.43 0.73
N ARG A 51 -11.92 -3.69 1.06
CA ARG A 51 -11.17 -4.51 2.02
C ARG A 51 -9.99 -5.25 1.39
N THR A 52 -9.76 -5.13 0.08
CA THR A 52 -8.65 -5.80 -0.61
C THR A 52 -7.33 -5.46 0.07
N ASP A 53 -6.60 -6.50 0.47
CA ASP A 53 -5.24 -6.39 0.97
C ASP A 53 -4.27 -6.41 -0.23
N PHE A 54 -3.87 -5.22 -0.66
CA PHE A 54 -2.98 -5.06 -1.81
C PHE A 54 -1.56 -5.57 -1.55
N GLU A 55 -1.13 -5.70 -0.29
CA GLU A 55 0.23 -6.14 0.03
C GLU A 55 0.44 -7.64 -0.18
N SER A 56 -0.60 -8.44 0.02
CA SER A 56 -0.54 -9.90 -0.12
C SER A 56 -0.72 -10.38 -1.56
N LEU A 57 -1.04 -9.47 -2.48
CA LEU A 57 -1.35 -9.76 -3.89
C LEU A 57 -0.15 -9.44 -4.80
N PRO A 58 0.52 -10.45 -5.39
CA PRO A 58 1.75 -10.25 -6.17
C PRO A 58 1.58 -9.32 -7.38
N GLU A 59 0.39 -9.27 -7.98
CA GLU A 59 0.08 -8.42 -9.13
C GLU A 59 0.22 -6.92 -8.83
N TRP A 60 0.14 -6.52 -7.56
CA TRP A 60 0.28 -5.11 -7.13
C TRP A 60 1.71 -4.69 -6.81
N VAL A 61 2.64 -5.64 -6.66
CA VAL A 61 4.05 -5.34 -6.37
C VAL A 61 4.66 -4.49 -7.49
N GLY A 62 4.40 -4.83 -8.76
CA GLY A 62 4.88 -4.07 -9.91
C GLY A 62 4.40 -2.60 -9.91
N PRO A 63 3.08 -2.34 -9.84
CA PRO A 63 2.53 -1.00 -9.67
C PRO A 63 3.12 -0.21 -8.49
N ILE A 64 3.26 -0.85 -7.32
CA ILE A 64 3.86 -0.22 -6.13
C ILE A 64 5.32 0.18 -6.41
N CYS A 65 6.12 -0.71 -6.98
CA CYS A 65 7.50 -0.40 -7.37
C CYS A 65 7.58 0.81 -8.32
N GLY A 66 6.66 0.89 -9.30
CA GLY A 66 6.62 1.98 -10.27
C GLY A 66 6.44 3.37 -9.65
N VAL A 67 5.76 3.44 -8.50
CA VAL A 67 5.51 4.70 -7.77
C VAL A 67 6.59 4.97 -6.73
N VAL A 68 7.01 3.94 -5.99
CA VAL A 68 7.89 4.11 -4.83
C VAL A 68 9.37 4.20 -5.22
N PHE A 69 9.84 3.46 -6.21
CA PHE A 69 11.27 3.47 -6.58
C PHE A 69 11.80 4.86 -6.98
N PRO A 70 11.07 5.69 -7.77
CA PRO A 70 11.49 7.06 -8.04
C PRO A 70 11.65 7.90 -6.77
N LEU A 71 10.77 7.72 -5.78
CA LEU A 71 10.83 8.46 -4.50
C LEU A 71 12.06 8.03 -3.68
N LEU A 72 12.35 6.72 -3.63
CA LEU A 72 13.56 6.22 -2.98
C LEU A 72 14.82 6.78 -3.63
N ALA A 73 14.86 6.83 -4.97
CA ALA A 73 15.98 7.40 -5.71
C ALA A 73 16.19 8.89 -5.39
N GLN A 74 15.10 9.67 -5.27
CA GLN A 74 15.17 11.08 -4.88
C GLN A 74 15.71 11.27 -3.45
N LYS A 75 15.36 10.37 -2.53
CA LYS A 75 15.87 10.36 -1.15
C LYS A 75 17.23 9.68 -1.01
N ASN A 76 17.78 9.15 -2.09
CA ASN A 76 18.99 8.34 -2.12
C ASN A 76 18.92 7.13 -1.16
N TRP A 77 17.74 6.54 -1.00
CA TRP A 77 17.55 5.36 -0.15
C TRP A 77 17.78 4.08 -0.95
N CYS A 78 18.44 3.11 -0.34
CA CYS A 78 18.79 1.84 -0.97
C CYS A 78 18.00 0.67 -0.38
N ILE A 79 17.66 -0.29 -1.24
CA ILE A 79 16.98 -1.53 -0.89
C ILE A 79 18.02 -2.63 -0.72
N SER A 80 18.01 -3.32 0.42
CA SER A 80 18.86 -4.48 0.70
C SER A 80 18.02 -5.74 0.86
N PHE A 81 18.28 -6.76 0.03
CA PHE A 81 17.64 -8.07 0.14
C PHE A 81 18.39 -8.95 1.15
N LEU A 82 17.65 -9.48 2.11
CA LEU A 82 18.17 -10.32 3.18
C LEU A 82 18.00 -11.80 2.82
N HIS A 83 18.84 -12.66 3.41
CA HIS A 83 18.87 -14.09 3.10
C HIS A 83 17.60 -14.85 3.53
N ASN A 84 16.75 -14.24 4.36
CA ASN A 84 15.45 -14.77 4.78
C ASN A 84 14.30 -14.34 3.87
N GLY A 85 14.57 -13.72 2.72
CA GLY A 85 13.55 -13.23 1.79
C GLY A 85 12.90 -11.91 2.22
N HIS A 86 13.34 -11.31 3.34
CA HIS A 86 12.92 -9.97 3.73
C HIS A 86 13.79 -8.90 3.08
N VAL A 87 13.34 -7.67 3.21
CA VAL A 87 13.99 -6.48 2.68
C VAL A 87 14.21 -5.47 3.81
N SER A 88 15.33 -4.76 3.78
CA SER A 88 15.56 -3.54 4.56
C SER A 88 15.78 -2.34 3.64
N LEU A 89 15.48 -1.15 4.16
CA LEU A 89 15.85 0.12 3.56
C LEU A 89 16.96 0.78 4.39
N ARG A 90 17.91 1.42 3.70
CA ARG A 90 18.94 2.26 4.32
C ARG A 90 18.98 3.60 3.61
N ASP A 91 19.39 4.63 4.33
CA ASP A 91 19.70 5.92 3.73
C ASP A 91 21.08 5.87 3.04
N SER A 92 21.38 6.88 2.23
CA SER A 92 22.64 6.93 1.49
C SER A 92 23.88 7.11 2.34
N GLU A 93 23.71 7.61 3.56
CA GLU A 93 24.84 7.74 4.47
C GLU A 93 25.17 6.40 5.13
N ASP A 94 24.36 5.33 4.97
CA ASP A 94 24.54 4.01 5.60
C ASP A 94 24.55 4.03 7.15
N TRP A 95 24.38 5.20 7.77
CA TRP A 95 24.42 5.39 9.22
C TRP A 95 23.04 5.60 9.85
N ALA A 96 22.05 6.14 9.12
CA ALA A 96 20.72 6.31 9.69
C ALA A 96 19.86 5.08 9.41
N ILE A 97 19.63 4.30 10.46
CA ILE A 97 18.56 3.31 10.45
C ILE A 97 17.26 4.08 10.21
N LEU A 98 16.73 3.99 8.99
CA LEU A 98 15.37 4.39 8.72
C LEU A 98 14.50 3.59 9.70
N ASN A 99 13.69 4.27 10.52
CA ASN A 99 12.77 3.64 11.47
C ASN A 99 11.63 2.86 10.76
N ILE A 100 12.01 1.99 9.83
CA ILE A 100 11.22 1.10 9.00
C ILE A 100 11.75 -0.30 9.32
N ARG A 101 10.86 -1.16 9.83
CA ARG A 101 11.24 -2.53 10.18
C ARG A 101 11.43 -3.36 8.92
N THR A 102 12.35 -4.32 8.94
CA THR A 102 12.50 -5.33 7.88
C THR A 102 11.19 -6.09 7.64
N GLY A 103 10.85 -6.37 6.38
CA GLY A 103 9.62 -7.07 6.04
C GLY A 103 9.58 -7.52 4.59
N SER A 104 8.40 -7.83 4.08
CA SER A 104 8.20 -8.13 2.65
C SER A 104 8.53 -6.90 1.81
N LEU A 105 8.89 -7.09 0.53
CA LEU A 105 9.17 -5.98 -0.38
C LEU A 105 7.99 -5.01 -0.46
N ALA A 106 6.76 -5.50 -0.61
CA ALA A 106 5.57 -4.66 -0.70
C ALA A 106 5.39 -3.79 0.56
N THR A 107 5.44 -4.42 1.74
CA THR A 107 5.30 -3.74 3.02
C THR A 107 6.36 -2.66 3.20
N ILE A 108 7.62 -2.97 2.87
CA ILE A 108 8.74 -2.02 2.96
C ILE A 108 8.56 -0.82 2.04
N LEU A 109 8.10 -1.04 0.81
CA LEU A 109 7.87 0.05 -0.14
C LEU A 109 6.73 0.97 0.31
N ILE A 110 5.67 0.40 0.87
CA ILE A 110 4.54 1.17 1.38
C ILE A 110 4.96 1.97 2.62
N ASP A 111 5.70 1.37 3.54
CA ASP A 111 6.23 2.07 4.72
C ASP A 111 7.18 3.21 4.32
N ALA A 112 7.99 3.01 3.30
CA ALA A 112 8.84 4.06 2.76
C ALA A 112 8.02 5.20 2.16
N HIS A 113 6.99 4.88 1.38
CA HIS A 113 6.12 5.90 0.80
C HIS A 113 5.40 6.70 1.88
N ILE A 114 4.88 6.04 2.93
CA ILE A 114 4.27 6.70 4.09
C ILE A 114 5.28 7.64 4.74
N LYS A 115 6.49 7.15 5.06
CA LYS A 115 7.53 7.95 5.68
C LYS A 115 7.90 9.18 4.84
N ILE A 116 8.11 9.00 3.54
CA ILE A 116 8.47 10.09 2.62
C ILE A 116 7.33 11.11 2.50
N SER A 117 6.07 10.68 2.60
CA SER A 117 4.89 11.56 2.51
C SER A 117 4.61 12.34 3.79
N GLU A 118 5.11 11.86 4.94
CA GLU A 118 4.96 12.51 6.25
C GLU A 118 6.12 13.48 6.57
N GLU A 119 7.20 13.48 5.78
CA GLU A 119 8.32 14.44 5.80
C GLU A 119 8.01 15.71 5.00
#